data_AF-A0A075H409-F1
#
_entry.id   AF-A0A075H409-F1
#
_cell.length_a   1.000
_cell.length_b   1.000
_cell.length_c   1.000
_cell.angle_alpha   90.00
_cell.angle_beta   90.00
_cell.angle_gamma   90.00
#
_symmetry.space_group_name_H-M   'P 1'
#
loop_
_entity.id
_entity.type
_entity.pdbx_description
1 polymer ?
#
loop_
_entity_poly.entity_id
_entity_poly.type
_entity_poly.pdbx_seq_one_letter_code
_entity_poly.pdbx_strand_id
1 'polypeptide(L)'
;MQFTIMQKQISVKKFTHGLTSSVVVGRDSIKDISDTIWQNEGGFLMETDYMDDPRRPGAVLGPKTVPRRTQTLATSLIGRGLDAEAVLSAIHIDLPEALYGEYE
;
A
#
# COMPACT_ATOMS: atom_id res chain seq x y z
N MET A 1 8.66 24.56 21.51
CA MET A 1 9.59 24.91 20.42
C MET A 1 9.40 23.86 19.33
N GLN A 2 8.67 24.18 18.27
CA GLN A 2 8.36 23.25 17.17
C GLN A 2 9.59 23.09 16.29
N PHE A 3 10.08 21.86 16.13
CA PHE A 3 11.04 21.52 15.09
C PHE A 3 10.24 21.09 13.85
N THR A 4 9.93 22.05 12.98
CA THR A 4 9.37 21.79 11.65
C THR A 4 10.52 21.43 10.72
N ILE A 5 10.75 20.12 10.53
CA ILE A 5 11.62 19.65 9.46
C ILE A 5 10.80 19.74 8.16
N MET A 6 11.04 20.79 7.38
CA MET A 6 10.55 20.87 6.00
C MET A 6 11.32 19.86 5.14
N GLN A 7 10.92 18.59 5.19
CA GLN A 7 11.25 17.65 4.12
C GLN A 7 10.59 18.19 2.85
N LYS A 8 11.36 18.28 1.77
CA LYS A 8 10.87 18.72 0.46
C LYS A 8 9.88 17.66 -0.04
N GLN A 9 8.61 17.82 0.31
CA GLN A 9 7.51 16.92 -0.03
C GLN A 9 7.31 17.00 -1.56
N ILE A 10 7.92 16.08 -2.31
CA ILE A 10 7.50 15.86 -3.69
C ILE A 10 6.08 15.30 -3.57
N SER A 11 5.08 16.02 -4.08
CA SER A 11 3.72 15.50 -4.19
C SER A 11 3.79 14.14 -4.90
N VAL A 12 3.25 13.09 -4.27
CA VAL A 12 3.28 11.72 -4.82
C VAL A 12 2.74 11.73 -6.26
N LYS A 13 1.70 12.51 -6.52
CA LYS A 13 1.12 12.72 -7.85
C LYS A 13 2.11 13.30 -8.88
N LYS A 14 3.01 14.19 -8.45
CA LYS A 14 4.07 14.74 -9.32
C LYS A 14 5.16 13.70 -9.60
N PHE A 15 5.48 12.85 -8.62
CA PHE A 15 6.45 11.78 -8.80
C PHE A 15 5.92 10.67 -9.72
N THR A 16 4.68 10.24 -9.51
CA THR A 16 4.05 9.19 -10.31
C THR A 16 3.51 9.69 -11.65
N HIS A 17 3.58 11.00 -11.92
CA HIS A 17 2.99 11.64 -13.11
C HIS A 17 1.50 11.33 -13.27
N GLY A 18 0.78 11.15 -12.15
CA GLY A 18 -0.63 10.79 -12.13
C GLY A 18 -0.94 9.30 -12.30
N LEU A 19 0.08 8.43 -12.39
CA LEU A 19 -0.13 6.97 -12.41
C LEU A 19 -0.40 6.43 -11.01
N THR A 20 -1.31 5.47 -10.90
CA THR A 20 -1.53 4.70 -9.68
C THR A 20 -0.46 3.63 -9.53
N SER A 21 0.21 3.60 -8.38
CA SER A 21 1.23 2.60 -8.07
C SER A 21 0.64 1.32 -7.47
N SER A 22 1.19 0.16 -7.85
CA SER A 22 1.08 -1.07 -7.07
C SER A 22 2.28 -1.17 -6.11
N VAL A 23 2.04 -1.51 -4.85
CA VAL A 23 3.06 -1.54 -3.79
C VAL A 23 3.17 -2.94 -3.22
N VAL A 24 4.37 -3.51 -3.31
CA VAL A 24 4.71 -4.76 -2.60
C VAL A 24 4.67 -4.52 -1.09
N VAL A 25 3.67 -5.08 -0.43
CA VAL A 25 3.54 -4.98 1.03
C VAL A 25 4.27 -6.13 1.70
N GLY A 26 5.55 -5.90 1.99
CA GLY A 26 6.40 -6.76 2.82
C GLY A 26 6.11 -6.62 4.31
N ARG A 27 6.85 -7.35 5.17
CA ARG A 27 6.79 -7.13 6.63
C ARG A 27 7.32 -5.76 7.00
N ASP A 28 8.46 -5.40 6.41
CA ASP A 28 9.24 -4.25 6.85
C ASP A 28 8.65 -2.93 6.32
N SER A 29 7.89 -2.96 5.21
CA SER A 29 7.26 -1.77 4.66
C SER A 29 5.99 -1.32 5.38
N ILE A 30 5.35 -2.17 6.20
CA ILE A 30 4.08 -1.84 6.86
C ILE A 30 4.20 -0.60 7.74
N LYS A 31 5.28 -0.49 8.50
CA LYS A 31 5.47 0.65 9.40
C LYS A 31 5.53 1.95 8.60
N ASP A 32 6.31 1.95 7.53
CA ASP A 32 6.55 3.12 6.69
C ASP A 32 5.30 3.50 5.91
N ILE A 33 4.59 2.52 5.34
CA ILE A 33 3.29 2.73 4.69
C ILE A 33 2.33 3.42 5.67
N SER A 34 2.19 2.90 6.88
CA SER A 34 1.31 3.49 7.90
C SER A 34 1.79 4.87 8.40
N ASP A 35 3.10 5.18 8.32
CA ASP A 35 3.66 6.50 8.62
C ASP A 35 3.32 7.53 7.53
N THR A 36 3.28 7.10 6.27
CA THR A 36 3.22 8.01 5.12
C THR A 36 1.91 7.96 4.34
N ILE A 37 0.92 7.17 4.77
CA ILE A 37 -0.30 6.91 3.98
C ILE A 37 -1.05 8.18 3.56
N TRP A 38 -1.07 9.20 4.42
CA TRP A 38 -1.69 10.51 4.17
C TRP A 38 -1.04 11.32 3.06
N GLN A 39 0.19 10.97 2.67
CA GLN A 39 0.92 11.66 1.62
C GLN A 39 0.53 11.14 0.23
N ASN A 40 -0.22 10.03 0.16
CA ASN A 40 -0.62 9.40 -1.08
C ASN A 40 -2.07 9.76 -1.46
N GLU A 41 -2.24 10.92 -2.10
CA GLU A 41 -3.55 11.41 -2.58
C GLU A 41 -4.22 10.51 -3.63
N GLY A 42 -3.45 9.69 -4.36
CA GLY A 42 -3.96 8.80 -5.41
C GLY A 42 -4.20 7.35 -4.96
N GLY A 43 -3.92 7.05 -3.69
CA GLY A 43 -3.94 5.68 -3.18
C GLY A 43 -2.87 4.78 -3.82
N PHE A 44 -2.93 3.50 -3.49
CA PHE A 44 -2.07 2.48 -4.08
C PHE A 44 -2.78 1.13 -4.08
N LEU A 45 -2.46 0.29 -5.05
CA LEU A 45 -2.85 -1.13 -5.02
C LEU A 45 -1.90 -1.90 -4.12
N MET A 46 -2.43 -2.85 -3.35
CA MET A 46 -1.60 -3.78 -2.57
C MET A 46 -1.30 -5.03 -3.40
N GLU A 47 -0.01 -5.35 -3.53
CA GLU A 47 0.44 -6.63 -4.05
C GLU A 47 1.33 -7.36 -3.04
N THR A 48 1.43 -8.67 -3.20
CA THR A 48 2.39 -9.50 -2.46
C THR A 48 3.22 -10.24 -3.49
N ASP A 49 4.46 -9.83 -3.63
CA ASP A 49 5.35 -10.21 -4.73
C ASP A 49 5.41 -11.73 -5.00
N TYR A 50 5.43 -12.08 -6.28
CA TYR A 50 5.80 -13.38 -6.76
C TYR A 50 7.32 -13.38 -6.91
N MET A 51 8.02 -13.96 -5.94
CA MET A 51 9.48 -13.96 -5.94
C MET A 51 10.04 -14.89 -7.03
N ASP A 52 10.30 -14.33 -8.22
CA ASP A 52 11.02 -14.98 -9.33
C ASP A 52 12.54 -15.06 -9.06
N ASP A 53 12.93 -15.73 -7.97
CA ASP A 53 14.35 -16.07 -7.73
C ASP A 53 14.67 -17.43 -8.38
N PRO A 54 15.53 -17.50 -9.42
CA PRO A 54 15.92 -18.75 -10.06
C PRO A 54 16.57 -19.75 -9.09
N ARG A 55 17.09 -19.27 -7.95
CA ARG A 55 17.69 -20.09 -6.90
C ARG A 55 16.64 -20.73 -5.99
N ARG A 56 15.38 -20.31 -6.08
CA ARG A 56 14.26 -20.79 -5.26
C ARG A 56 13.03 -21.09 -6.13
N PRO A 57 13.15 -22.03 -7.09
CA PRO A 57 12.03 -22.40 -7.95
C PRO A 57 10.84 -22.87 -7.11
N GLY A 58 9.69 -22.21 -7.27
CA GLY A 58 8.47 -22.51 -6.52
C GLY A 58 8.32 -21.84 -5.15
N ALA A 59 9.23 -20.95 -4.74
CA ALA A 59 9.10 -20.15 -3.51
C ALA A 59 8.10 -18.98 -3.69
N VAL A 60 6.87 -19.32 -4.04
CA VAL A 60 5.79 -18.37 -4.28
C VAL A 60 5.12 -18.02 -2.96
N LEU A 61 4.89 -16.73 -2.73
CA LEU A 61 4.00 -16.29 -1.67
C LEU A 61 2.58 -16.77 -2.02
N GLY A 62 2.07 -17.75 -1.26
CA GLY A 62 0.75 -18.33 -1.54
C GLY A 62 -0.38 -17.31 -1.43
N PRO A 63 -1.58 -17.59 -1.98
CA PRO A 63 -2.71 -16.65 -2.01
C PRO A 63 -3.12 -16.07 -0.65
N LYS A 64 -2.77 -16.76 0.45
CA LYS A 64 -3.01 -16.29 1.83
C LYS A 64 -2.15 -15.08 2.23
N THR A 65 -1.15 -14.72 1.42
CA THR A 65 -0.22 -13.64 1.78
C THR A 65 -0.89 -12.28 1.73
N VAL A 66 -1.75 -12.01 0.74
CA VAL A 66 -2.54 -10.76 0.67
C VAL A 66 -3.38 -10.59 1.94
N PRO A 67 -4.29 -11.52 2.32
CA PRO A 67 -5.06 -11.39 3.56
C PRO A 67 -4.20 -11.20 4.82
N ARG A 68 -3.06 -11.90 4.91
CA ARG A 68 -2.15 -11.78 6.06
C ARG A 68 -1.52 -10.38 6.15
N ARG A 69 -1.17 -9.79 5.01
CA ARG A 69 -0.62 -8.43 4.94
C ARG A 69 -1.67 -7.38 5.23
N THR A 70 -2.87 -7.53 4.68
CA THR A 70 -4.04 -6.71 4.99
C THR A 70 -4.27 -6.63 6.50
N GLN A 71 -4.29 -7.77 7.20
CA GLN A 71 -4.48 -7.80 8.67
C GLN A 71 -3.35 -7.12 9.45
N THR A 72 -2.10 -7.29 9.00
CA THR A 72 -0.94 -6.68 9.67
C THR A 72 -0.95 -5.16 9.46
N LEU A 73 -1.33 -4.70 8.27
CA LEU A 73 -1.52 -3.29 7.96
C LEU A 73 -2.68 -2.72 8.77
N ALA A 74 -3.84 -3.39 8.82
CA ALA A 74 -4.99 -3.00 9.64
C ALA A 74 -4.59 -2.74 11.09
N THR A 75 -3.87 -3.69 11.69
CA THR A 75 -3.37 -3.58 13.07
C THR A 75 -2.48 -2.35 13.24
N SER A 76 -1.60 -2.07 12.27
CA SER A 76 -0.72 -0.90 12.30
C SER A 76 -1.47 0.42 12.17
N LEU A 77 -2.47 0.48 11.29
CA LEU A 77 -3.33 1.66 11.08
C LEU A 77 -4.16 1.96 12.34
N ILE A 78 -4.80 0.95 12.93
CA ILE A 78 -5.56 1.07 14.19
C ILE A 78 -4.65 1.56 15.32
N GLY A 79 -3.44 1.00 15.45
CA GLY A 79 -2.46 1.41 16.47
C GLY A 79 -2.00 2.87 16.33
N ARG A 80 -2.21 3.49 15.17
CA ARG A 80 -1.93 4.90 14.89
C ARG A 80 -3.17 5.80 14.98
N GLY A 81 -4.34 5.24 15.32
CA GLY A 81 -5.60 5.97 15.35
C GLY A 81 -6.13 6.34 13.97
N LEU A 82 -5.74 5.61 12.92
CA LEU A 82 -6.24 5.82 11.57
C LEU A 82 -7.46 4.93 11.30
N ASP A 83 -8.35 5.39 10.43
CA ASP A 83 -9.49 4.61 9.97
C ASP A 83 -9.01 3.49 9.03
N ALA A 84 -8.77 2.31 9.62
CA ALA A 84 -8.27 1.18 8.88
C ALA A 84 -9.30 0.65 7.86
N GLU A 85 -10.60 0.76 8.14
CA GLU A 85 -11.63 0.28 7.23
C GLU A 85 -11.67 1.14 5.96
N ALA A 86 -11.72 2.46 6.12
CA ALA A 86 -11.70 3.38 4.98
C ALA A 86 -10.43 3.20 4.13
N VAL A 87 -9.27 3.09 4.76
CA VAL A 87 -8.00 2.89 4.06
C VAL A 87 -7.97 1.55 3.30
N LEU A 88 -8.41 0.46 3.92
CA LEU A 88 -8.37 -0.86 3.30
C LEU A 88 -9.43 -1.01 2.21
N SER A 89 -10.60 -0.37 2.35
CA SER A 89 -11.60 -0.28 1.27
C SER A 89 -11.02 0.42 0.05
N ALA A 90 -10.35 1.57 0.26
CA ALA A 90 -9.72 2.30 -0.83
C ALA A 90 -8.68 1.44 -1.59
N ILE A 91 -7.85 0.68 -0.87
CA ILE A 91 -6.79 -0.15 -1.45
C ILE A 91 -7.33 -1.40 -2.18
N HIS A 92 -8.39 -2.02 -1.65
CA HIS A 92 -8.84 -3.35 -2.09
C HIS A 92 -10.17 -3.35 -2.87
N ILE A 93 -10.93 -2.26 -2.85
CA ILE A 93 -12.24 -2.16 -3.49
C ILE A 93 -12.24 -0.94 -4.41
N ASP A 94 -12.23 0.27 -3.83
CA ASP A 94 -12.53 1.49 -4.58
C ASP A 94 -11.52 1.75 -5.70
N LEU A 95 -10.22 1.57 -5.44
CA LEU A 95 -9.17 1.79 -6.41
C LEU A 95 -9.08 0.68 -7.47
N PRO A 96 -9.14 -0.63 -7.12
CA PRO A 96 -9.31 -1.68 -8.12
C PRO A 96 -10.54 -1.48 -9.01
N GLU A 97 -11.68 -1.10 -8.46
CA GLU A 97 -12.91 -0.81 -9.23
C GLU A 97 -12.71 0.40 -10.14
N ALA A 98 -12.10 1.49 -9.66
CA ALA A 98 -11.84 2.66 -10.50
C ALA A 98 -10.85 2.39 -11.65
N LEU A 99 -9.90 1.45 -11.46
CA LEU A 99 -8.87 1.12 -12.45
C LEU A 99 -9.28 0.03 -13.43
N TYR A 100 -9.96 -1.00 -12.92
CA TYR A 100 -10.26 -2.23 -13.66
C TYR A 100 -11.76 -2.51 -13.77
N GLY A 101 -12.60 -1.81 -13.00
CA GLY A 101 -14.05 -1.90 -13.08
C GLY A 101 -14.54 -1.22 -14.36
N GLU A 102 -14.51 -1.97 -15.46
CA GLU A 102 -15.68 -2.48 -16.18
C GLU A 102 -15.23 -3.15 -17.49
N TYR A 103 -15.87 -4.29 -17.81
CA TYR A 103 -16.31 -4.61 -19.16
C TYR A 103 -17.81 -4.91 -19.05
N GLU A 104 -18.67 -4.17 -19.76
CA GLU A 104 -20.07 -4.56 -20.01
C GLU A 104 -20.16 -5.94 -20.68
#